data_AF-A0A7Z9F062-F1
#
_entry.id   AF-A0A7Z9F062-F1
#
_cell.length_a   1.000
_cell.length_b   1.000
_cell.length_c   1.000
_cell.angle_alpha   90.00
_cell.angle_beta   90.00
_cell.angle_gamma   90.00
#
_symmetry.space_group_name_H-M   'P 1'
#
loop_
_entity.id
_entity.type
_entity.pdbx_description
1 polymer ?
#
loop_
_entity_poly.entity_id
_entity_poly.type
_entity_poly.pdbx_seq_one_letter_code
_entity_poly.pdbx_strand_id
1 'polypeptide(L)'
;MTSEERVSQAARFLNEAHRERTPYQPLPDEMSPRDISEAYDIQEAFHELLKPERGAIVGYKVALTTTVMQQMVGFGHPASGAIFTSGVNHSPAAIKASDYVHLGAECEIAMLLAQDLPASGAPYDQESVAKAVAVLMPAFELVDDRGADYSDLFFLGVAA
;
A
#
# COMPACT_ATOMS: atom_id res chain seq x y z
N MET A 1 -8.93 24.83 -0.33
CA MET A 1 -8.86 23.68 0.59
C MET A 1 -7.45 23.61 1.15
N THR A 2 -7.31 23.50 2.48
CA THR A 2 -6.01 23.28 3.14
C THR A 2 -5.49 21.87 2.83
N SER A 3 -4.23 21.59 3.17
CA SER A 3 -3.67 20.22 3.02
C SER A 3 -4.44 19.22 3.87
N GLU A 4 -4.70 19.54 5.13
CA GLU A 4 -5.44 18.69 6.07
C GLU A 4 -6.85 18.37 5.58
N GLU A 5 -7.55 19.37 5.01
CA GLU A 5 -8.87 19.17 4.44
C GLU A 5 -8.84 18.23 3.22
N ARG A 6 -7.85 18.39 2.32
CA ARG A 6 -7.68 17.50 1.15
C ARG A 6 -7.39 16.07 1.59
N VAL A 7 -6.42 15.90 2.49
CA VAL A 7 -6.04 14.59 3.06
C VAL A 7 -7.28 13.87 3.63
N SER A 8 -8.04 14.58 4.47
CA SER A 8 -9.24 14.02 5.10
C SER A 8 -10.36 13.70 4.10
N GLN A 9 -10.53 14.50 3.04
CA GLN A 9 -11.52 14.21 1.98
C GLN A 9 -11.11 13.01 1.12
N ALA A 10 -9.86 12.97 0.65
CA ALA A 10 -9.34 11.87 -0.14
C ALA A 10 -9.38 10.53 0.61
N ALA A 11 -8.96 10.51 1.88
CA ALA A 11 -9.03 9.29 2.70
C ALA A 11 -10.47 8.76 2.85
N ARG A 12 -11.45 9.66 3.03
CA ARG A 12 -12.87 9.27 3.10
C ARG A 12 -13.39 8.76 1.76
N PHE A 13 -13.03 9.41 0.66
CA PHE A 13 -13.37 8.97 -0.69
C PHE A 13 -12.84 7.56 -0.96
N LEU A 14 -11.57 7.31 -0.66
CA LEU A 14 -10.95 5.99 -0.79
C LEU A 14 -11.63 4.95 0.11
N ASN A 15 -11.95 5.30 1.35
CA ASN A 15 -12.64 4.41 2.28
C ASN A 15 -14.05 4.01 1.80
N GLU A 16 -14.82 4.97 1.29
CA GLU A 16 -16.14 4.71 0.73
C GLU A 16 -16.04 3.79 -0.50
N ALA A 17 -15.12 4.08 -1.43
CA ALA A 17 -14.86 3.24 -2.60
C ALA A 17 -14.48 1.79 -2.21
N HIS A 18 -13.66 1.60 -1.17
CA HIS A 18 -13.30 0.28 -0.66
C HIS A 18 -14.48 -0.45 -0.02
N ARG A 19 -15.29 0.27 0.77
CA ARG A 19 -16.48 -0.31 1.42
C ARG A 19 -17.54 -0.74 0.41
N GLU A 20 -17.70 0.06 -0.65
CA GLU A 20 -18.68 -0.18 -1.72
C GLU A 20 -18.16 -1.10 -2.82
N ARG A 21 -16.87 -1.45 -2.80
CA ARG A 21 -16.21 -2.26 -3.83
C ARG A 21 -16.42 -1.66 -5.23
N THR A 22 -16.32 -0.34 -5.34
CA THR A 22 -16.44 0.34 -6.63
C THR A 22 -15.22 0.05 -7.50
N PRO A 23 -15.36 0.03 -8.84
CA PRO A 23 -14.22 0.05 -9.74
C PRO A 23 -13.27 1.22 -9.42
N TYR A 24 -12.00 1.06 -9.78
CA TYR A 24 -10.99 2.09 -9.61
C TYR A 24 -11.43 3.39 -10.28
N GLN A 25 -11.23 4.49 -9.56
CA GLN A 25 -11.36 5.84 -10.08
C GLN A 25 -10.20 6.68 -9.53
N PRO A 26 -9.59 7.55 -10.35
CA PRO A 26 -8.59 8.48 -9.86
C PRO A 26 -9.20 9.43 -8.81
N LEU A 27 -8.37 9.93 -7.90
CA LEU A 27 -8.79 10.98 -6.99
C LEU A 27 -9.19 12.23 -7.78
N PRO A 28 -10.38 12.80 -7.56
CA PRO A 28 -10.77 14.08 -8.16
C PRO A 28 -9.73 15.18 -7.91
N ASP A 29 -9.55 16.08 -8.88
CA ASP A 29 -8.51 17.11 -8.91
C ASP A 29 -8.49 18.00 -7.66
N GLU A 30 -9.65 18.24 -7.05
CA GLU A 30 -9.79 19.05 -5.85
C GLU A 30 -9.12 18.41 -4.64
N MET A 31 -9.19 17.08 -4.52
CA MET A 31 -8.66 16.29 -3.41
C MET A 31 -7.40 15.49 -3.77
N SER A 32 -6.93 15.59 -5.00
CA SER A 32 -5.66 14.99 -5.41
C SER A 32 -4.47 15.58 -4.63
N PRO A 33 -3.53 14.73 -4.17
CA PRO A 33 -2.31 15.18 -3.50
C PRO A 33 -1.46 16.06 -4.42
N ARG A 34 -0.76 17.04 -3.84
CA ARG A 34 0.11 17.96 -4.57
C ARG A 34 1.55 17.51 -4.63
N ASP A 35 1.97 16.68 -3.68
CA ASP A 35 3.28 16.06 -3.63
C ASP A 35 3.21 14.68 -2.95
N ILE A 36 4.36 14.00 -2.89
CA ILE A 36 4.46 12.66 -2.32
C ILE A 36 4.24 12.63 -0.81
N SER A 37 4.56 13.72 -0.11
CA SER A 37 4.31 13.80 1.34
C SER A 37 2.80 13.79 1.57
N GLU A 38 2.06 14.61 0.83
CA GLU A 38 0.60 14.65 0.93
C GLU A 38 -0.05 13.33 0.49
N ALA A 39 0.53 12.62 -0.49
CA ALA A 39 0.05 11.28 -0.86
C ALA A 39 0.20 10.29 0.31
N TYR A 40 1.35 10.25 0.99
CA TYR A 40 1.50 9.41 2.17
C TYR A 40 0.65 9.87 3.36
N ASP A 41 0.40 11.18 3.53
CA ASP A 41 -0.55 11.69 4.52
C ASP A 41 -1.98 11.19 4.25
N ILE A 42 -2.40 11.12 2.97
CA ILE A 42 -3.67 10.49 2.56
C ILE A 42 -3.66 9.00 2.94
N GLN A 43 -2.59 8.28 2.62
CA GLN A 43 -2.46 6.85 2.92
C GLN A 43 -2.59 6.59 4.43
N GLU A 44 -1.89 7.38 5.26
CA GLU A 44 -1.97 7.30 6.71
C GLU A 44 -3.38 7.61 7.24
N ALA A 45 -4.01 8.68 6.77
CA ALA A 45 -5.38 9.02 7.15
C ALA A 45 -6.37 7.93 6.72
N PHE A 46 -6.16 7.31 5.55
CA PHE A 46 -6.96 6.18 5.09
C PHE A 46 -6.74 4.93 5.94
N HIS A 47 -5.51 4.65 6.35
CA HIS A 47 -5.22 3.55 7.28
C HIS A 47 -5.95 3.70 8.62
N GLU A 48 -6.01 4.91 9.20
CA GLU A 48 -6.75 5.14 10.44
C GLU A 48 -8.25 4.81 10.29
N LEU A 49 -8.84 5.07 9.11
CA LEU A 49 -10.23 4.70 8.82
C LEU A 49 -10.43 3.19 8.70
N LEU A 50 -9.42 2.45 8.21
CA LEU A 50 -9.48 1.00 8.04
C LEU A 50 -9.22 0.21 9.33
N LYS A 51 -8.44 0.75 10.27
CA LYS A 51 -8.02 0.05 11.51
C LYS A 51 -9.18 -0.59 12.30
N PRO A 52 -10.33 0.06 12.53
CA PRO A 52 -11.43 -0.54 13.29
C PRO A 52 -11.95 -1.84 12.68
N GLU A 53 -11.88 -1.98 11.35
CA GLU A 53 -12.40 -3.14 10.63
C GLU A 53 -11.31 -4.17 10.28
N ARG A 54 -10.10 -3.71 9.99
CA ARG A 54 -8.98 -4.55 9.50
C ARG A 54 -7.97 -4.95 10.57
N GLY A 55 -8.05 -4.35 11.75
CA GLY A 55 -7.14 -4.59 12.87
C GLY A 55 -5.86 -3.76 12.79
N ALA A 56 -4.82 -4.19 13.51
CA ALA A 56 -3.54 -3.49 13.55
C ALA A 56 -2.74 -3.67 12.26
N ILE A 57 -1.86 -2.72 11.97
CA ILE A 57 -0.81 -2.85 10.95
C ILE A 57 0.24 -3.82 11.50
N VAL A 58 0.54 -4.88 10.74
CA VAL A 58 1.44 -5.98 11.12
C VAL A 58 2.63 -6.13 10.16
N GLY A 59 2.73 -5.25 9.17
CA GLY A 59 3.83 -5.24 8.23
C GLY A 59 3.64 -4.19 7.14
N TYR A 60 4.57 -4.15 6.22
CA TYR A 60 4.54 -3.28 5.04
C TYR A 60 4.95 -4.06 3.81
N LYS A 61 4.35 -3.70 2.68
CA LYS A 61 4.74 -4.14 1.33
C LYS A 61 5.56 -3.04 0.67
N VAL A 62 6.42 -3.43 -0.28
CA VAL A 62 7.19 -2.52 -1.12
C VAL A 62 6.88 -2.82 -2.58
N ALA A 63 6.34 -1.84 -3.29
CA ALA A 63 5.97 -1.92 -4.70
C ALA A 63 6.86 -1.01 -5.55
N LEU A 64 6.72 -1.11 -6.88
CA LEU A 64 7.53 -0.34 -7.84
C LEU A 64 9.04 -0.55 -7.61
N THR A 65 9.45 -1.80 -7.37
CA THR A 65 10.82 -2.17 -6.99
C THR A 65 11.79 -2.18 -8.18
N THR A 66 11.28 -2.16 -9.42
CA THR A 66 12.09 -2.13 -10.63
C THR A 66 12.09 -0.75 -11.28
N THR A 67 13.21 -0.37 -11.88
CA THR A 67 13.32 0.89 -12.64
C THR A 67 12.33 0.96 -13.81
N VAL A 68 11.96 -0.18 -14.40
CA VAL A 68 10.98 -0.25 -15.49
C VAL A 68 9.59 0.15 -14.99
N MET A 69 9.13 -0.40 -13.87
CA MET A 69 7.83 -0.04 -13.28
C MET A 69 7.82 1.41 -12.78
N GLN A 70 8.92 1.84 -12.17
CA GLN A 70 9.16 3.23 -11.77
C GLN A 70 9.01 4.20 -12.94
N GLN A 71 9.65 3.91 -14.08
CA GLN A 71 9.53 4.71 -15.29
C GLN A 71 8.11 4.72 -15.86
N MET A 72 7.41 3.58 -15.82
CA MET A 72 6.04 3.44 -16.33
C MET A 72 5.06 4.38 -15.62
N VAL A 73 5.19 4.53 -14.31
CA VAL A 73 4.34 5.44 -13.52
C VAL A 73 4.95 6.84 -13.39
N GLY A 74 6.12 7.11 -14.00
CA GLY A 74 6.79 8.41 -13.93
C GLY A 74 7.41 8.73 -12.57
N PHE A 75 7.78 7.72 -11.78
CA PHE A 75 8.20 7.88 -10.40
C PHE A 75 9.53 7.18 -10.09
N GLY A 76 10.49 7.91 -9.52
CA GLY A 76 11.88 7.44 -9.37
C GLY A 76 12.20 6.64 -8.11
N HIS A 77 11.20 6.18 -7.35
CA HIS A 77 11.45 5.38 -6.14
C HIS A 77 10.34 4.35 -5.87
N PRO A 78 10.61 3.31 -5.04
CA PRO A 78 9.60 2.35 -4.62
C PRO A 78 8.47 3.00 -3.79
N ALA A 79 7.28 2.41 -3.82
CA ALA A 79 6.17 2.80 -2.96
C ALA A 79 5.99 1.80 -1.81
N SER A 80 5.54 2.26 -0.64
CA SER A 80 5.18 1.39 0.48
C SER A 80 3.67 1.39 0.74
N GLY A 81 3.17 0.28 1.30
CA GLY A 81 1.77 0.13 1.72
C GLY A 81 1.67 -0.66 3.02
N ALA A 82 0.65 -0.38 3.85
CA ALA A 82 0.46 -1.12 5.11
C ALA A 82 -0.22 -2.48 4.89
N ILE A 83 0.23 -3.48 5.64
CA ILE A 83 -0.40 -4.79 5.73
C ILE A 83 -1.15 -4.86 7.06
N PHE A 84 -2.46 -5.00 7.01
CA PHE A 84 -3.32 -5.15 8.18
C PHE A 84 -3.43 -6.61 8.62
N THR A 85 -3.74 -6.82 9.90
CA THR A 85 -3.93 -8.14 10.51
C THR A 85 -4.91 -9.01 9.70
N SER A 86 -6.02 -8.43 9.26
CA SER A 86 -7.03 -9.14 8.45
C SER A 86 -6.56 -9.52 7.04
N GLY A 87 -5.45 -8.96 6.55
CA GLY A 87 -4.87 -9.27 5.24
C GLY A 87 -3.91 -10.46 5.24
N VAL A 88 -3.50 -10.93 6.42
CA VAL A 88 -2.54 -12.04 6.54
C VAL A 88 -3.27 -13.37 6.63
N ASN A 89 -2.96 -14.28 5.69
CA ASN A 89 -3.49 -15.64 5.66
C ASN A 89 -2.34 -16.65 5.74
N HIS A 90 -2.47 -17.68 6.56
CA HIS A 90 -1.48 -18.74 6.67
C HIS A 90 -1.77 -19.87 5.69
N SER A 91 -0.73 -20.36 5.02
CA SER A 91 -0.84 -21.49 4.09
C SER A 91 -1.14 -22.80 4.85
N PRO A 92 -2.04 -23.66 4.32
CA PRO A 92 -2.88 -23.43 3.15
C PRO A 92 -4.05 -22.49 3.46
N ALA A 93 -4.35 -21.57 2.54
CA ALA A 93 -5.48 -20.65 2.62
C ALA A 93 -6.40 -20.80 1.40
N ALA A 94 -7.70 -20.64 1.62
CA ALA A 94 -8.70 -20.59 0.56
C ALA A 94 -9.34 -19.21 0.56
N ILE A 95 -9.28 -18.52 -0.58
CA ILE A 95 -9.74 -17.15 -0.74
C ILE A 95 -10.91 -17.14 -1.73
N LYS A 96 -11.96 -16.39 -1.43
CA LYS A 96 -13.09 -16.20 -2.33
C LYS A 96 -12.78 -15.04 -3.26
N ALA A 97 -12.63 -15.31 -4.55
CA ALA A 97 -12.40 -14.26 -5.55
C ALA A 97 -13.51 -13.19 -5.54
N SER A 98 -14.75 -13.55 -5.15
CA SER A 98 -15.88 -12.63 -5.02
C SER A 98 -15.76 -11.60 -3.89
N ASP A 99 -14.74 -11.73 -3.01
CA ASP A 99 -14.47 -10.73 -1.98
C ASP A 99 -13.68 -9.52 -2.50
N TYR A 100 -13.23 -9.59 -3.76
CA TYR A 100 -12.41 -8.61 -4.45
C TYR A 100 -13.12 -8.11 -5.72
N VAL A 101 -12.72 -6.95 -6.22
CA VAL A 101 -13.25 -6.38 -7.47
C VAL A 101 -12.52 -6.95 -8.67
N HIS A 102 -11.19 -6.89 -8.67
CA HIS A 102 -10.34 -7.46 -9.71
C HIS A 102 -9.06 -8.02 -9.06
N LEU A 103 -9.12 -9.32 -8.75
CA LEU A 103 -8.07 -10.02 -8.00
C LEU A 103 -6.89 -10.40 -8.90
N GLY A 104 -5.70 -9.91 -8.54
CA GLY A 104 -4.41 -10.40 -9.01
C GLY A 104 -3.64 -11.11 -7.90
N ALA A 105 -2.59 -11.82 -8.29
CA ALA A 105 -1.65 -12.44 -7.37
C ALA A 105 -0.21 -12.24 -7.84
N GLU A 106 0.66 -11.80 -6.94
CA GLU A 106 2.08 -11.58 -7.19
C GLU A 106 2.91 -12.53 -6.31
N CYS A 107 4.01 -13.05 -6.85
CA CYS A 107 4.93 -13.93 -6.12
C CYS A 107 6.02 -13.08 -5.45
N GLU A 108 6.07 -13.12 -4.12
CA GLU A 108 6.93 -12.25 -3.33
C GLU A 108 7.79 -13.02 -2.32
N ILE A 109 8.76 -12.31 -1.74
CA ILE A 109 9.55 -12.79 -0.60
C ILE A 109 9.16 -11.95 0.63
N ALA A 110 8.52 -12.59 1.61
CA ALA A 110 8.22 -11.95 2.89
C ALA A 110 9.42 -12.05 3.85
N MET A 111 9.70 -10.94 4.53
CA MET A 111 10.70 -10.82 5.59
C MET A 111 10.01 -10.66 6.94
N LEU A 112 10.16 -11.65 7.83
CA LEU A 112 9.76 -11.48 9.22
C LEU A 112 10.91 -10.85 10.02
N LEU A 113 10.67 -9.73 10.67
CA LEU A 113 11.67 -9.05 11.51
C LEU A 113 11.64 -9.58 12.94
N ALA A 114 12.81 -9.85 13.52
CA ALA A 114 13.00 -10.15 14.95
C ALA A 114 13.44 -8.92 15.76
N GLN A 115 13.84 -7.85 15.10
CA GLN A 115 14.33 -6.62 15.72
C GLN A 115 13.72 -5.42 15.02
N ASP A 116 13.42 -4.39 15.81
CA ASP A 116 12.90 -3.13 15.30
C ASP A 116 13.97 -2.37 14.49
N LEU A 117 13.52 -1.64 13.46
CA LEU A 117 14.33 -0.74 12.65
C LEU A 117 13.84 0.71 12.81
N PRO A 118 14.02 1.35 13.99
CA PRO A 118 13.50 2.69 14.24
C PRO A 118 14.17 3.77 13.38
N ALA A 119 13.44 4.84 13.05
CA ALA A 119 13.97 5.95 12.25
C ALA A 119 15.28 6.56 12.79
N SER A 120 15.51 6.51 14.11
CA SER A 120 16.76 6.98 14.74
C SER A 120 18.00 6.17 14.36
N GLY A 121 17.84 4.96 13.82
CA GLY A 121 18.92 4.11 13.33
C GLY A 121 19.17 4.21 11.82
N ALA A 122 18.37 4.99 11.09
CA ALA A 122 18.47 5.15 9.64
C ALA A 122 19.67 6.06 9.25
N PRO A 123 20.20 5.94 8.01
CA PRO A 123 19.81 4.99 6.97
C PRO A 123 20.31 3.58 7.27
N TYR A 124 19.48 2.60 6.92
CA TYR A 124 19.85 1.19 6.97
C TYR A 124 20.49 0.74 5.65
N ASP A 125 21.45 -0.17 5.76
CA ASP A 125 22.05 -0.88 4.64
C ASP A 125 21.63 -2.36 4.63
N GLN A 126 22.04 -3.11 3.60
CA GLN A 126 21.68 -4.52 3.47
C GLN A 126 22.15 -5.36 4.67
N GLU A 127 23.34 -5.07 5.23
CA GLU A 127 23.90 -5.85 6.32
C GLU A 127 23.14 -5.63 7.64
N SER A 128 22.81 -4.38 7.95
CA SER A 128 22.02 -4.01 9.14
C SER A 128 20.59 -4.52 9.06
N VAL A 129 19.93 -4.45 7.90
CA VAL A 129 18.59 -5.05 7.72
C VAL A 129 18.66 -6.56 7.84
N ALA A 130 19.64 -7.23 7.23
CA ALA A 130 19.78 -8.68 7.31
C ALA A 130 19.90 -9.19 8.76
N LYS A 131 20.53 -8.42 9.66
CA LYS A 131 20.63 -8.76 11.09
C LYS A 131 19.29 -8.66 11.82
N ALA A 132 18.36 -7.85 11.34
CA ALA A 132 17.01 -7.72 11.90
C ALA A 132 16.03 -8.78 11.38
N VAL A 133 16.32 -9.42 10.24
CA VAL A 133 15.46 -10.45 9.65
C VAL A 133 15.60 -11.77 10.41
N ALA A 134 14.48 -12.27 10.91
CA ALA A 134 14.35 -13.57 11.56
C ALA A 134 14.24 -14.70 10.53
N VAL A 135 13.37 -14.49 9.52
CA VAL A 135 12.95 -15.53 8.57
C VAL A 135 12.65 -14.89 7.21
N LEU A 136 13.05 -15.58 6.15
CA LEU A 136 12.60 -15.34 4.78
C LEU A 136 11.59 -16.42 4.38
N MET A 137 10.48 -16.01 3.78
CA MET A 137 9.40 -16.92 3.38
C MET A 137 8.91 -16.59 1.97
N PRO A 138 8.58 -17.59 1.14
CA PRO A 138 7.78 -17.34 -0.05
C PRO A 138 6.40 -16.83 0.38
N ALA A 139 5.89 -15.82 -0.32
CA ALA A 139 4.59 -15.24 -0.08
C ALA A 139 3.86 -14.97 -1.40
N PHE A 140 2.54 -14.90 -1.34
CA PHE A 140 1.73 -14.33 -2.40
C PHE A 140 1.15 -13.00 -1.90
N GLU A 141 1.34 -11.92 -2.64
CA GLU A 141 0.56 -10.70 -2.46
C GLU A 141 -0.73 -10.83 -3.28
N LEU A 142 -1.88 -10.67 -2.62
CA LEU A 142 -3.17 -10.60 -3.29
C LEU A 142 -3.49 -9.13 -3.54
N VAL A 143 -3.44 -8.73 -4.80
CA VAL A 143 -3.68 -7.34 -5.22
C VAL A 143 -5.12 -7.19 -5.71
N ASP A 144 -5.75 -6.08 -5.36
CA ASP A 144 -7.05 -5.69 -5.92
C ASP A 144 -6.91 -4.31 -6.54
N ASP A 145 -6.57 -4.29 -7.83
CA ASP A 145 -6.41 -3.04 -8.59
C ASP A 145 -7.76 -2.38 -8.91
N ARG A 146 -8.88 -3.05 -8.59
CA ARG A 146 -10.26 -2.64 -8.87
C ARG A 146 -10.52 -2.29 -10.35
N GLY A 147 -9.76 -2.89 -11.26
CA GLY A 147 -9.87 -2.66 -12.70
C GLY A 147 -9.20 -1.37 -13.18
N ALA A 148 -8.13 -0.93 -12.50
CA ALA A 148 -7.38 0.25 -12.89
C ALA A 148 -6.80 0.15 -14.31
N ASP A 149 -6.85 1.24 -15.06
CA ASP A 149 -6.12 1.38 -16.32
C ASP A 149 -4.69 1.84 -16.03
N TYR A 150 -3.74 0.91 -16.13
CA TYR A 150 -2.33 1.17 -15.88
C TYR A 150 -1.70 2.22 -16.82
N SER A 151 -2.34 2.52 -17.97
CA SER A 151 -1.84 3.55 -18.89
C SER A 151 -2.18 4.98 -18.46
N ASP A 152 -3.10 5.15 -17.51
CA ASP A 152 -3.57 6.45 -17.00
C ASP A 152 -3.33 6.61 -15.48
N LEU A 153 -2.44 5.79 -14.91
CA LEU A 153 -2.12 5.88 -13.49
C LEU A 153 -1.32 7.13 -13.16
N PHE A 154 -1.84 7.92 -12.23
CA PHE A 154 -1.12 9.03 -11.62
C PHE A 154 -0.35 8.57 -10.39
N PHE A 155 0.98 8.77 -10.38
CA PHE A 155 1.86 8.20 -9.35
C PHE A 155 1.51 8.60 -7.92
N LEU A 156 1.06 9.85 -7.68
CA LEU A 156 0.66 10.24 -6.34
C LEU A 156 -0.62 9.52 -5.90
N GLY A 157 -1.51 9.19 -6.84
CA GLY A 157 -2.67 8.35 -6.58
C GLY A 157 -2.33 6.88 -6.34
N VAL A 158 -1.13 6.43 -6.75
CA VAL A 158 -0.62 5.08 -6.43
C VAL A 158 -0.06 5.04 -5.01
N ALA A 159 0.48 6.15 -4.51
CA ALA A 159 1.01 6.26 -3.15
C ALA A 159 -0.04 6.65 -2.10
N ALA A 160 -1.16 7.26 -2.50
CA ALA A 160 -2.27 7.65 -1.62
C ALA A 160 -3.23 6.48 -1.35
#